data_AF-A0A5N6RSN4-F1
#
_entry.id   AF-A0A5N6RSN4-F1
#
_cell.length_a   1.000
_cell.length_b   1.000
_cell.length_c   1.000
_cell.angle_alpha   90.00
_cell.angle_beta   90.00
_cell.angle_gamma   90.00
#
_symmetry.space_group_name_H-M   'P 1'
#
loop_
_entity.id
_entity.type
_entity.pdbx_description
1 polymer ?
#
loop_
_entity_poly.entity_id
_entity_poly.type
_entity_poly.pdbx_seq_one_letter_code
_entity_poly.pdbx_strand_id
1 'polypeptide(L)'
;MEVARDAGALLSYDPNLRLPLWPSPEEAREQIMSIWDEADVIKVSDVELEFLTKSDKIDDASALSLWHPNLKLLLVTLGDHGCRYYTKNFHGAVEVFPVKTVDTTGAGDSFVGALLFKGATPALPTEAEVVTLLKA
;
A
#
# COMPACT_ATOMS: atom_id res chain seq x y z
N MET A 1 -2.11 -1.16 -17.22
CA MET A 1 -0.89 -1.69 -16.58
C MET A 1 -0.10 -2.58 -17.53
N GLU A 2 -0.76 -3.35 -18.40
CA GLU A 2 -0.17 -4.18 -19.47
C GLU A 2 1.05 -3.58 -20.21
N VAL A 3 0.91 -2.44 -20.90
CA VAL A 3 2.03 -1.83 -21.65
C VAL A 3 3.27 -1.53 -20.77
N ALA A 4 3.05 -1.11 -19.52
CA ALA A 4 4.13 -0.84 -18.58
C ALA A 4 4.78 -2.15 -18.08
N ARG A 5 3.97 -3.19 -17.86
CA ARG A 5 4.45 -4.55 -17.54
C ARG A 5 5.35 -5.09 -18.65
N ASP A 6 4.90 -4.98 -19.90
CA ASP A 6 5.64 -5.48 -21.07
C ASP A 6 6.96 -4.72 -21.28
N ALA A 7 7.02 -3.46 -20.85
CA ALA A 7 8.24 -2.66 -20.82
C ALA A 7 9.16 -2.96 -19.61
N GLY A 8 8.78 -3.89 -18.74
CA GLY A 8 9.53 -4.24 -17.53
C GLY A 8 9.49 -3.18 -16.43
N ALA A 9 8.51 -2.27 -16.45
CA ALA A 9 8.34 -1.26 -15.41
C ALA A 9 7.80 -1.86 -14.12
N LEU A 10 8.16 -1.25 -12.99
CA LEU A 10 7.56 -1.54 -11.69
C LEU A 10 6.13 -0.96 -11.64
N LEU A 11 5.15 -1.77 -11.25
CA LEU A 11 3.75 -1.36 -11.17
C LEU A 11 3.36 -1.06 -9.73
N SER A 12 3.11 0.21 -9.43
CA SER A 12 2.61 0.66 -8.12
C SER A 12 1.11 0.93 -8.18
N TYR A 13 0.39 0.58 -7.13
CA TYR A 13 -1.05 0.81 -7.01
C TYR A 13 -1.44 1.34 -5.62
N ASP A 14 -2.12 2.48 -5.60
CA ASP A 14 -2.83 3.03 -4.43
C ASP A 14 -4.31 3.18 -4.85
N PRO A 15 -5.24 2.40 -4.27
CA PRO A 15 -6.66 2.49 -4.60
C PRO A 15 -7.25 3.88 -4.36
N ASN A 16 -6.69 4.63 -3.42
CA ASN A 16 -7.09 5.97 -3.00
C ASN A 16 -8.62 6.15 -2.97
N LEU A 17 -9.29 5.26 -2.25
CA LEU A 17 -10.74 5.09 -2.32
C LEU A 17 -11.48 6.38 -1.98
N ARG A 18 -12.46 6.74 -2.81
CA ARG A 18 -13.43 7.82 -2.58
C ARG A 18 -14.83 7.30 -2.88
N LEU A 19 -15.49 6.69 -1.89
CA LEU A 19 -16.81 6.08 -2.04
C LEU A 19 -17.85 6.93 -2.78
N PRO A 20 -17.93 8.27 -2.57
CA PRO A 20 -18.89 9.10 -3.32
C PRO A 20 -18.70 9.13 -4.84
N LEU A 21 -17.55 8.68 -5.35
CA LEU A 21 -17.26 8.61 -6.80
C LEU A 21 -17.75 7.30 -7.44
N TRP A 22 -18.24 6.36 -6.64
CA TRP A 22 -18.65 5.03 -7.10
C TRP A 22 -20.17 4.86 -7.01
N PRO A 23 -20.79 4.09 -7.92
CA PRO A 23 -22.23 3.84 -7.84
C PRO A 23 -22.62 3.02 -6.59
N SER A 24 -21.71 2.16 -6.12
CA SER A 24 -21.88 1.41 -4.86
C SER A 24 -20.53 1.04 -4.23
N PRO A 25 -20.49 0.78 -2.90
CA PRO A 25 -19.33 0.18 -2.23
C PRO A 25 -18.89 -1.14 -2.87
N GLU A 26 -19.84 -1.99 -3.28
CA GLU A 26 -19.55 -3.29 -3.88
C GLU A 26 -18.83 -3.14 -5.22
N GLU A 27 -19.31 -2.24 -6.07
CA GLU A 27 -18.70 -1.94 -7.36
C GLU A 27 -17.32 -1.31 -7.22
N ALA A 28 -17.14 -0.39 -6.27
CA ALA A 28 -15.82 0.16 -5.95
C ALA A 28 -14.82 -0.94 -5.58
N ARG A 29 -15.24 -1.87 -4.72
CA ARG A 29 -14.40 -3.00 -4.31
C ARG A 29 -14.09 -3.93 -5.47
N GLU A 30 -15.07 -4.28 -6.29
CA GLU A 30 -14.87 -5.12 -7.48
C GLU A 30 -13.86 -4.50 -8.46
N GLN A 31 -14.01 -3.20 -8.75
CA GLN A 31 -13.15 -2.49 -9.68
C GLN A 31 -11.73 -2.31 -9.12
N ILE A 32 -11.58 -2.01 -7.83
CA ILE A 32 -10.26 -2.00 -7.17
C ILE A 32 -9.58 -3.37 -7.27
N MET A 33 -10.33 -4.44 -7.00
CA MET A 33 -9.78 -5.80 -7.02
C MET A 33 -9.49 -6.32 -8.43
N SER A 34 -10.12 -5.75 -9.47
CA SER A 34 -9.97 -6.22 -10.86
C SER A 34 -8.56 -6.13 -11.42
N ILE A 35 -7.73 -5.22 -10.90
CA ILE A 35 -6.33 -5.02 -11.27
C ILE A 35 -5.38 -5.31 -10.10
N TRP A 36 -5.86 -5.96 -9.05
CA TRP A 36 -5.07 -6.16 -7.83
C TRP A 36 -3.82 -7.00 -8.08
N ASP A 37 -4.01 -8.15 -8.74
CA ASP A 37 -2.95 -9.13 -9.00
C ASP A 37 -1.91 -8.64 -10.03
N GLU A 38 -2.16 -7.48 -10.63
CA GLU A 38 -1.28 -6.84 -11.60
C GLU A 38 -0.14 -6.06 -10.96
N ALA A 39 -0.28 -5.58 -9.73
CA ALA A 39 0.66 -4.67 -9.09
C ALA A 39 1.87 -5.38 -8.46
N ASP A 40 3.03 -4.73 -8.49
CA ASP A 40 4.23 -5.15 -7.76
C ASP A 40 4.27 -4.53 -6.37
N VAL A 41 3.77 -3.30 -6.23
CA VAL A 41 3.74 -2.55 -4.97
C VAL A 41 2.33 -2.05 -4.75
N ILE A 42 1.76 -2.36 -3.60
CA ILE A 42 0.44 -1.87 -3.20
C ILE A 42 0.57 -1.11 -1.90
N LYS A 43 -0.09 0.05 -1.83
CA LYS A 43 -0.31 0.75 -0.56
C LYS A 43 -1.81 0.91 -0.34
N VAL A 44 -2.24 0.62 0.88
CA VAL A 44 -3.59 0.89 1.38
C VAL A 44 -3.51 1.62 2.72
N SER A 45 -4.55 2.35 3.09
CA SER A 45 -4.77 2.79 4.46
C SER A 45 -5.40 1.68 5.31
N ASP A 46 -5.47 1.91 6.62
CA ASP A 46 -6.32 1.15 7.55
C ASP A 46 -7.79 1.11 7.10
N VAL A 47 -8.38 2.25 6.73
CA VAL A 47 -9.76 2.33 6.23
C VAL A 47 -9.95 1.52 4.95
N GLU A 48 -8.99 1.58 4.03
CA GLU A 48 -9.01 0.80 2.79
C GLU A 48 -8.83 -0.70 3.07
N LEU A 49 -7.99 -1.08 4.04
CA LEU A 49 -7.84 -2.46 4.47
C LEU A 49 -9.16 -3.03 5.00
N GLU A 50 -9.86 -2.30 5.87
CA GLU A 50 -11.16 -2.72 6.39
C GLU A 50 -12.19 -2.90 5.27
N PHE A 51 -12.24 -1.92 4.36
CA PHE A 51 -13.14 -1.92 3.23
C PHE A 51 -12.93 -3.12 2.29
N LEU A 52 -11.67 -3.41 1.93
CA LEU A 52 -11.33 -4.47 0.97
C LEU A 52 -11.53 -5.86 1.57
N THR A 53 -11.13 -6.04 2.84
CA THR A 53 -11.21 -7.32 3.56
C THR A 53 -12.59 -7.60 4.15
N LYS A 54 -13.47 -6.58 4.22
CA LYS A 54 -14.75 -6.63 4.95
C LYS A 54 -14.57 -7.06 6.41
N SER A 55 -13.46 -6.64 7.02
CA SER A 55 -13.11 -6.93 8.41
C SER A 55 -12.83 -5.64 9.15
N ASP A 56 -13.19 -5.55 10.43
CA ASP A 56 -12.89 -4.44 11.34
C ASP A 56 -11.50 -4.59 12.01
N LYS A 57 -10.65 -5.43 11.44
CA LYS A 57 -9.37 -5.81 12.03
C LYS A 57 -8.22 -5.26 11.21
N ILE A 58 -7.37 -4.49 11.86
CA ILE A 58 -6.10 -4.01 11.33
C ILE A 58 -4.98 -4.89 11.88
N ASP A 59 -4.86 -6.10 11.34
CA ASP A 59 -3.84 -7.08 11.74
C ASP A 59 -3.14 -7.71 10.52
N ASP A 60 -2.11 -8.51 10.81
CA ASP A 60 -1.31 -9.15 9.78
C ASP A 60 -2.14 -10.15 8.97
N ALA A 61 -3.14 -10.79 9.56
CA ALA A 61 -3.99 -11.74 8.87
C ALA A 61 -4.90 -11.05 7.85
N SER A 62 -5.52 -9.92 8.22
CA SER A 62 -6.30 -9.08 7.30
C SER A 62 -5.42 -8.58 6.15
N ALA A 63 -4.25 -8.03 6.44
CA ALA A 63 -3.36 -7.52 5.39
C ALA A 63 -2.85 -8.63 4.46
N LEU A 64 -2.41 -9.77 5.02
CA LEU A 64 -1.94 -10.92 4.24
C LEU A 64 -3.06 -11.58 3.43
N SER A 65 -4.34 -11.37 3.76
CA SER A 65 -5.46 -11.83 2.93
C SER A 65 -5.54 -11.11 1.57
N LEU A 66 -4.91 -9.93 1.46
CA LEU A 66 -4.78 -9.17 0.21
C LEU A 66 -3.46 -9.47 -0.53
N TRP A 67 -2.61 -10.34 0.01
CA TRP A 67 -1.34 -10.70 -0.63
C TRP A 67 -1.56 -11.62 -1.82
N HIS A 68 -0.84 -11.37 -2.92
CA HIS A 68 -0.80 -12.26 -4.08
C HIS A 68 0.64 -12.59 -4.49
N PRO A 69 0.90 -13.69 -5.23
CA PRO A 69 2.27 -14.17 -5.48
C PRO A 69 3.19 -13.24 -6.27
N ASN A 70 2.62 -12.31 -7.06
CA ASN A 70 3.38 -11.33 -7.84
C ASN A 70 3.78 -10.10 -7.02
N LEU A 71 3.15 -9.90 -5.86
CA LEU A 71 3.38 -8.73 -5.03
C LEU A 71 4.78 -8.77 -4.43
N LYS A 72 5.48 -7.64 -4.51
CA LYS A 72 6.82 -7.45 -3.94
C LYS A 72 6.74 -6.76 -2.59
N LEU A 73 5.82 -5.81 -2.45
CA LEU A 73 5.63 -5.02 -1.25
C LEU A 73 4.15 -4.62 -1.08
N LEU A 74 3.58 -4.94 0.08
CA LEU A 74 2.29 -4.41 0.54
C LEU A 74 2.54 -3.47 1.72
N LEU A 75 1.95 -2.28 1.69
CA LEU A 75 2.02 -1.30 2.75
C LEU A 75 0.62 -1.00 3.28
N VAL A 76 0.49 -0.95 4.60
CA VAL A 76 -0.71 -0.48 5.30
C VAL A 76 -0.33 0.73 6.13
N THR A 77 -0.76 1.92 5.71
CA THR A 77 -0.53 3.16 6.46
C THR A 77 -1.59 3.33 7.54
N LEU A 78 -1.17 3.64 8.77
CA LEU A 78 -2.00 3.67 9.98
C LEU A 78 -2.12 5.08 10.58
N GLY A 79 -2.07 6.11 9.74
CA GLY A 79 -2.05 7.50 10.21
C GLY A 79 -0.89 7.79 11.17
N ASP A 80 -1.22 8.25 12.37
CA ASP A 80 -0.25 8.53 13.45
C ASP A 80 0.23 7.28 14.20
N HIS A 81 -0.22 6.09 13.82
CA HIS A 81 0.31 4.82 14.32
C HIS A 81 1.42 4.23 13.43
N GLY A 82 1.80 4.93 12.35
CA GLY A 82 2.91 4.55 11.49
C GLY A 82 2.48 3.70 10.30
N CYS A 83 3.25 2.65 9.99
CA CYS A 83 3.01 1.83 8.81
C CYS A 83 3.41 0.36 9.04
N ARG A 84 2.58 -0.57 8.57
CA ARG A 84 2.94 -1.99 8.44
C ARG A 84 3.39 -2.28 7.02
N TYR A 85 4.39 -3.14 6.87
CA TYR A 85 4.92 -3.58 5.58
C TYR A 85 4.98 -5.10 5.50
N TYR A 86 4.71 -5.64 4.31
CA TYR A 86 4.72 -7.07 4.04
C TYR A 86 5.47 -7.34 2.74
N THR A 87 6.32 -8.34 2.77
CA THR A 87 7.02 -8.89 1.60
C THR A 87 6.79 -10.40 1.56
N LYS A 88 7.30 -11.07 0.52
CA LYS A 88 7.25 -12.53 0.41
C LYS A 88 7.89 -13.26 1.59
N ASN A 89 8.95 -12.71 2.19
CA ASN A 89 9.80 -13.42 3.14
C ASN A 89 9.69 -12.89 4.58
N PHE A 90 9.28 -11.64 4.76
CA PHE A 90 9.23 -10.97 6.05
C PHE A 90 8.17 -9.86 6.05
N HIS A 91 7.69 -9.49 7.23
CA HIS A 91 6.82 -8.34 7.46
C HIS A 91 7.19 -7.66 8.77
N GLY A 92 6.72 -6.43 8.97
CA GLY A 92 6.97 -5.69 10.19
C GLY A 92 6.19 -4.39 10.26
N ALA A 93 6.55 -3.56 11.22
CA ALA A 93 5.95 -2.24 11.43
C ALA A 93 7.02 -1.18 11.69
N VAL A 94 6.73 0.05 11.26
CA VAL A 94 7.53 1.24 11.53
C VAL A 94 6.64 2.24 12.24
N GLU A 95 7.11 2.76 13.37
CA GLU A 95 6.44 3.80 14.13
C GLU A 95 6.48 5.15 13.39
N VAL A 96 5.47 5.99 13.62
CA VAL A 96 5.43 7.34 13.05
C VAL A 96 6.49 8.24 13.69
N PHE A 97 6.93 9.27 12.97
CA PHE A 97 7.59 10.41 13.59
C PHE A 97 6.55 11.35 14.21
N PRO A 98 6.66 11.69 15.50
CA PRO A 98 5.70 12.58 16.14
C PRO A 98 5.81 13.98 15.55
N VAL A 99 4.71 14.46 14.94
CA VAL A 99 4.61 15.79 14.35
C VAL A 99 3.35 16.48 14.85
N LYS A 100 3.34 17.82 14.83
CA LYS A 100 2.12 18.59 15.05
C LYS A 100 1.35 18.66 13.73
N THR A 101 0.30 17.85 13.61
CA THR A 101 -0.55 17.82 12.42
C THR A 101 -1.27 19.15 12.22
N VAL A 102 -1.19 19.69 10.99
CA VAL A 102 -1.92 20.90 10.57
C VAL A 102 -2.91 20.54 9.46
N ASP A 103 -2.45 19.77 8.47
CA ASP A 103 -3.23 19.26 7.34
C ASP A 103 -2.69 17.88 6.97
N THR A 104 -3.59 16.93 6.72
CA THR A 104 -3.26 15.56 6.30
C THR A 104 -3.48 15.36 4.80
N THR A 105 -3.99 16.37 4.09
CA THR A 105 -4.20 16.35 2.65
C THR A 105 -2.88 16.06 1.94
N GLY A 106 -2.86 15.01 1.13
CA GLY A 106 -1.67 14.60 0.39
C GLY A 106 -0.59 13.89 1.21
N ALA A 107 -0.82 13.57 2.50
CA ALA A 107 0.14 12.81 3.30
C ALA A 107 0.39 11.41 2.70
N GLY A 108 -0.67 10.71 2.29
CA GLY A 108 -0.59 9.41 1.60
C GLY A 108 0.12 9.52 0.24
N ASP A 109 -0.24 10.53 -0.56
CA ASP A 109 0.38 10.74 -1.87
C ASP A 109 1.88 11.08 -1.74
N SER A 110 2.24 11.88 -0.74
CA SER A 110 3.64 12.22 -0.44
C SER A 110 4.43 11.00 0.02
N PHE A 111 3.81 10.14 0.84
CA PHE A 111 4.40 8.87 1.26
C PHE A 111 4.69 7.96 0.07
N VAL A 112 3.71 7.75 -0.83
CA VAL A 112 3.89 6.96 -2.05
C VAL A 112 4.95 7.59 -2.96
N GLY A 113 4.91 8.91 -3.15
CA GLY A 113 5.89 9.64 -3.95
C GLY A 113 7.32 9.48 -3.44
N ALA A 114 7.53 9.62 -2.13
CA ALA A 114 8.84 9.43 -1.49
C ALA A 114 9.31 7.96 -1.58
N LEU A 115 8.41 7.00 -1.34
CA LEU A 115 8.68 5.58 -1.47
C LEU A 115 9.15 5.23 -2.88
N LEU A 116 8.41 5.65 -3.90
CA LEU A 116 8.75 5.36 -5.29
C LEU A 116 10.02 6.09 -5.73
N PHE A 117 10.23 7.33 -5.29
CA PHE A 117 11.45 8.08 -5.62
C PHE A 117 12.72 7.41 -5.06
N LYS A 118 12.68 6.95 -3.80
CA LYS A 118 13.83 6.31 -3.15
C LYS A 118 13.95 4.81 -3.46
N GLY A 119 12.81 4.13 -3.67
CA GLY A 119 12.69 2.67 -3.73
C GLY A 119 12.42 2.10 -5.13
N ALA A 120 12.33 2.92 -6.18
CA ALA A 120 12.20 2.45 -7.56
C ALA A 120 13.46 1.72 -8.02
N THR A 121 13.60 0.47 -7.60
CA THR A 121 14.58 -0.48 -8.12
C THR A 121 13.87 -1.76 -8.55
N PRO A 122 14.37 -2.47 -9.57
CA PRO A 122 13.80 -3.75 -10.00
C PRO A 122 13.93 -4.88 -8.95
N ALA A 123 14.81 -4.71 -7.95
CA ALA A 123 15.11 -5.73 -6.96
C ALA A 123 14.15 -5.65 -5.75
N LEU A 124 13.92 -6.81 -5.12
CA LEU A 124 13.21 -6.86 -3.83
C LEU A 124 14.06 -6.18 -2.76
N PRO A 125 13.51 -5.21 -2.01
CA PRO A 125 14.26 -4.57 -0.94
C PRO A 125 14.49 -5.56 0.21
N THR A 126 15.68 -5.53 0.79
CA THR A 126 15.98 -6.16 2.08
C THR A 126 15.16 -5.52 3.20
N GLU A 127 15.01 -6.21 4.33
CA GLU A 127 14.29 -5.66 5.48
C GLU A 127 14.87 -4.33 5.95
N ALA A 128 16.21 -4.22 5.98
CA ALA A 128 16.89 -2.98 6.34
C ALA A 128 16.58 -1.83 5.35
N GLU A 129 16.49 -2.12 4.05
CA GLU A 129 16.13 -1.14 3.03
C GLU A 129 14.67 -0.70 3.17
N VAL A 130 13.73 -1.63 3.40
CA VAL A 130 12.31 -1.29 3.63
C VAL A 130 12.18 -0.38 4.86
N VAL A 131 12.80 -0.75 5.98
CA VAL A 131 12.74 0.05 7.20
C VAL A 131 13.38 1.43 6.99
N THR A 132 14.47 1.52 6.23
CA THR A 132 15.12 2.80 5.92
C THR A 132 14.24 3.68 5.03
N LEU A 133 13.56 3.09 4.03
CA LEU A 133 12.63 3.80 3.15
C LEU A 133 11.45 4.38 3.92
N LEU A 134 10.91 3.62 4.88
CA LEU A 134 9.75 4.01 5.67
C LEU A 134 10.05 4.98 6.82
N LYS A 135 11.34 5.14 7.18
CA LYS A 135 11.80 6.04 8.25
C LYS A 135 12.36 7.38 7.75
N ALA A 136 12.31 7.66 6.45
CA ALA A 136 13.05 8.79 5.86
C ALA A 136 12.15 9.75 5.09
#